data_AF-A0A8K0QKJ4-F1
#
_entry.id   AF-A0A8K0QKJ4-F1
#
_cell.length_a   1.000
_cell.length_b   1.000
_cell.length_c   1.000
_cell.angle_alpha   90.00
_cell.angle_beta   90.00
_cell.angle_gamma   90.00
#
_symmetry.space_group_name_H-M   'P 1'
#
loop_
_entity.id
_entity.type
_entity.pdbx_description
1 polymer ?
#
loop_
_entity_poly.entity_id
_entity_poly.type
_entity_poly.pdbx_seq_one_letter_code
_entity_poly.pdbx_strand_id
1 'polypeptide(L)'
;MGLGEIVPAMMLRSYLDQECYDLVKWWASCDLDGEYDWGDMTLPQLDIRGAGVFEEPDFFDEYLVLNHAFDVLLLKLKLLVEIRDLKIVRKILTLRRLPFDLVELIEPVMVRSPLSTRLQKQSPVSLFKPERALQGHVRMLSENALI
;
A
#
# COMPACT_ATOMS: atom_id res chain seq x y z
N MET A 1 -16.38 12.23 11.02
CA MET A 1 -15.96 12.50 9.63
C MET A 1 -15.21 13.81 9.56
N GLY A 2 -13.97 13.79 10.06
CA GLY A 2 -13.01 14.88 9.86
C GLY A 2 -12.26 14.73 8.52
N LEU A 3 -11.49 15.76 8.14
CA LEU A 3 -10.63 15.72 6.95
C LEU A 3 -9.66 14.52 6.97
N GLY A 4 -9.19 14.13 8.16
CA GLY A 4 -8.33 12.96 8.36
C GLY A 4 -8.91 11.67 7.77
N GLU A 5 -10.23 11.45 7.85
CA GLU A 5 -10.87 10.22 7.37
C GLU A 5 -11.03 10.17 5.84
N ILE A 6 -11.11 11.33 5.17
CA ILE A 6 -11.38 11.43 3.72
C ILE A 6 -10.08 11.48 2.91
N VAL A 7 -9.04 12.11 3.48
CA VAL A 7 -7.77 12.39 2.79
C VAL A 7 -7.08 11.11 2.29
N PRO A 8 -6.91 10.02 3.08
CA PRO A 8 -6.22 8.83 2.60
C PRO A 8 -6.92 8.16 1.39
N ALA A 9 -8.24 8.03 1.44
CA ALA A 9 -9.03 7.49 0.33
C ALA A 9 -8.86 8.31 -0.96
N MET A 10 -8.73 9.64 -0.86
CA MET A 10 -8.44 10.52 -2.01
C MET A 10 -7.00 10.37 -2.51
N MET A 11 -6.03 10.19 -1.60
CA MET A 11 -4.62 10.00 -1.94
C MET A 11 -4.40 8.72 -2.77
N LEU A 12 -5.04 7.61 -2.40
CA LEU A 12 -4.97 6.34 -3.15
C LEU A 12 -5.48 6.45 -4.59
N ARG A 13 -6.51 7.29 -4.80
CA ARG A 13 -7.05 7.59 -6.14
C ARG A 13 -6.18 8.53 -6.95
N SER A 14 -5.33 9.30 -6.28
CA SER A 14 -4.44 10.31 -6.87
C SER A 14 -3.00 9.81 -7.04
N TYR A 15 -2.76 8.51 -6.92
CA TYR A 15 -1.44 7.87 -7.03
C TYR A 15 -0.44 8.28 -5.95
N LEU A 16 -0.90 8.86 -4.83
CA LEU A 16 -0.10 9.22 -3.66
C LEU A 16 -0.05 8.06 -2.67
N ASP A 17 0.33 6.87 -3.16
CA ASP A 17 0.20 5.63 -2.42
C ASP A 17 1.18 5.54 -1.23
N GLN A 18 2.40 6.06 -1.39
CA GLN A 18 3.40 6.09 -0.31
C GLN A 18 2.97 7.08 0.77
N GLU A 19 2.57 8.27 0.36
CA GLU A 19 2.16 9.35 1.25
C GLU A 19 0.88 8.96 2.00
N CYS A 20 -0.03 8.21 1.35
CA CYS A 20 -1.21 7.66 2.00
C CYS A 20 -0.81 6.69 3.13
N TYR A 21 0.14 5.80 2.85
CA TYR A 21 0.59 4.83 3.85
C TYR A 21 1.31 5.52 5.01
N ASP A 22 2.19 6.47 4.70
CA ASP A 22 2.92 7.26 5.69
C ASP A 22 1.96 8.04 6.60
N LEU A 23 0.92 8.67 6.02
CA LEU A 23 -0.11 9.39 6.75
C LEU A 23 -0.89 8.46 7.67
N VAL A 24 -1.39 7.33 7.17
CA VAL A 24 -2.16 6.39 7.99
C VAL A 24 -1.31 5.81 9.12
N LYS A 25 -0.05 5.46 8.83
CA LYS A 25 0.88 4.96 9.85
C LYS A 25 1.17 6.02 10.91
N TRP A 26 1.38 7.27 10.50
CA TRP A 26 1.57 8.39 11.42
C TRP A 26 0.34 8.58 12.32
N TRP A 27 -0.85 8.68 11.73
CA TRP A 27 -2.12 8.78 12.48
C TRP A 27 -2.31 7.66 13.50
N ALA A 28 -1.92 6.45 13.15
CA ALA A 28 -2.04 5.29 14.03
C ALA A 28 -1.00 5.25 15.16
N SER A 29 0.09 6.00 15.06
CA SER A 29 1.22 5.94 15.99
C SER A 29 1.51 7.26 16.74
N CYS A 30 0.93 8.38 16.31
CA CYS A 30 1.22 9.69 16.90
C CYS A 30 0.59 9.91 18.28
N ASP A 31 -0.45 9.14 18.64
CA ASP A 31 -1.24 9.34 19.86
C ASP A 31 -1.50 8.01 20.61
N LEU A 32 -0.47 7.18 20.74
CA LEU A 32 -0.58 5.87 21.42
C LEU A 32 -0.97 6.01 22.90
N ASP A 33 -0.55 7.09 23.56
CA ASP A 33 -0.82 7.35 24.98
C ASP A 33 -2.03 8.30 25.20
N GLY A 34 -2.66 8.79 24.13
CA GLY A 34 -3.76 9.75 24.21
C GLY A 34 -3.35 11.17 24.63
N GLU A 35 -2.04 11.47 24.60
CA GLU A 35 -1.45 12.74 25.04
C GLU A 35 -1.18 13.72 23.89
N TYR A 36 -1.44 13.36 22.63
CA TYR A 36 -1.19 14.23 21.48
C TYR A 36 -2.16 15.43 21.48
N ASP A 37 -1.62 16.63 21.65
CA ASP A 37 -2.40 17.86 21.59
C ASP A 37 -2.71 18.23 20.13
N TRP A 38 -3.87 17.81 19.65
CA TRP A 38 -4.40 18.14 18.31
C TRP A 38 -4.55 19.65 18.05
N GLY A 39 -4.54 20.49 19.10
CA GLY A 39 -4.59 21.94 19.01
C GLY A 39 -3.22 22.63 18.92
N ASP A 40 -2.13 21.91 19.22
CA ASP A 40 -0.77 22.45 19.17
C ASP A 40 -0.16 22.29 17.78
N MET A 41 -0.17 23.39 17.03
CA MET A 41 0.42 23.47 15.69
C MET A 41 1.95 23.44 15.67
N THR A 42 2.62 23.41 16.84
CA THR A 42 4.08 23.28 16.95
C THR A 42 4.54 21.82 17.00
N LEU A 43 3.62 20.88 17.25
CA LEU A 43 3.93 19.45 17.25
C LEU A 43 4.27 18.96 15.84
N PRO A 44 5.18 17.97 15.73
CA PRO A 44 5.50 17.38 14.44
C PRO A 44 4.25 16.69 13.87
N GLN A 45 3.78 17.20 12.73
CA GLN A 45 2.75 16.59 11.92
C GLN A 45 3.42 15.83 10.77
N LEU A 46 3.00 14.58 10.55
CA LEU A 46 3.47 13.76 9.43
C LEU A 46 5.01 13.61 9.39
N ASP A 47 5.60 13.19 10.50
CA ASP A 47 7.05 12.96 10.61
C ASP A 47 7.50 11.61 10.04
N ILE A 48 6.58 10.66 9.84
CA ILE A 48 6.84 9.40 9.13
C ILE A 48 6.91 9.65 7.63
N ARG A 49 8.01 9.21 7.01
CA ARG A 49 8.21 9.25 5.55
C ARG A 49 8.88 7.98 5.04
N GLY A 50 8.37 7.44 3.95
CA GLY A 50 8.93 6.25 3.30
C GLY A 50 8.76 4.98 4.14
N ALA A 51 7.68 4.88 4.91
CA ALA A 51 7.37 3.69 5.68
C ALA A 51 7.24 2.47 4.78
N GLY A 52 7.62 1.31 5.30
CA GLY A 52 7.67 0.08 4.54
C GLY A 52 6.28 -0.47 4.28
N VAL A 53 5.68 -0.20 3.11
CA VAL A 53 4.31 -0.65 2.78
C VAL A 53 4.10 -2.19 2.86
N PHE A 54 5.20 -2.94 2.78
CA PHE A 54 5.25 -4.41 2.94
C PHE A 54 5.54 -4.87 4.38
N GLU A 55 5.59 -3.96 5.36
CA GLU A 55 5.61 -4.33 6.77
C GLU A 55 4.22 -4.80 7.21
N GLU A 56 4.21 -5.53 8.32
CA GLU A 56 3.00 -6.03 8.95
C GLU A 56 2.17 -4.84 9.46
N PRO A 57 0.85 -4.78 9.20
CA PRO A 57 0.02 -3.69 9.68
C PRO A 57 -0.44 -3.93 11.13
N ASP A 58 0.52 -4.10 12.02
CA ASP A 58 0.34 -4.32 13.47
C ASP A 58 0.23 -3.02 14.29
N PHE A 59 0.46 -1.87 13.64
CA PHE A 59 0.34 -0.54 14.24
C PHE A 59 -1.11 -0.07 14.43
N PHE A 60 -2.09 -0.94 14.19
CA PHE A 60 -3.49 -0.60 14.40
C PHE A 60 -3.96 -1.03 15.79
N ASP A 61 -4.30 -0.08 16.66
CA ASP A 61 -4.78 -0.34 18.02
C ASP A 61 -6.33 -0.49 18.10
N GLU A 62 -6.87 -0.89 19.26
CA GLU A 62 -8.32 -1.16 19.47
C GLU A 62 -9.22 0.05 19.15
N TYR A 63 -8.70 1.27 19.25
CA TYR A 63 -9.46 2.52 19.06
C TYR A 63 -9.45 3.04 17.63
N LEU A 64 -8.89 2.30 16.69
CA LEU A 64 -8.59 2.86 15.38
C LEU A 64 -9.83 3.08 14.53
N VAL A 65 -9.82 4.20 13.80
CA VAL A 65 -10.88 4.53 12.86
C VAL A 65 -10.88 3.50 11.73
N LEU A 66 -11.91 2.66 11.70
CA LEU A 66 -12.18 1.63 10.69
C LEU A 66 -11.83 2.06 9.24
N ASN A 67 -12.04 3.34 8.93
CA ASN A 67 -11.71 3.95 7.64
C ASN A 67 -10.21 3.80 7.27
N HIS A 68 -9.29 4.02 8.20
CA HIS A 68 -7.84 3.90 7.95
C HIS A 68 -7.39 2.45 7.73
N ALA A 69 -8.00 1.50 8.44
CA ALA A 69 -7.79 0.09 8.19
C ALA A 69 -8.26 -0.29 6.76
N PHE A 70 -9.41 0.24 6.32
CA PHE A 70 -9.89 0.07 4.95
C PHE A 70 -8.96 0.71 3.91
N ASP A 71 -8.39 1.88 4.18
CA ASP A 71 -7.44 2.54 3.28
C ASP A 71 -6.18 1.68 3.09
N VAL A 72 -5.60 1.16 4.19
CA VAL A 72 -4.43 0.26 4.10
C VAL A 72 -4.79 -1.07 3.46
N LEU A 73 -5.97 -1.62 3.72
CA LEU A 73 -6.46 -2.82 3.05
C LEU A 73 -6.56 -2.60 1.54
N LEU A 74 -7.16 -1.48 1.11
CA LEU A 74 -7.32 -1.13 -0.30
C LEU A 74 -5.96 -0.95 -0.98
N LEU A 75 -5.02 -0.28 -0.31
CA LEU A 75 -3.65 -0.14 -0.80
C LEU A 75 -2.97 -1.51 -0.97
N LYS A 76 -3.04 -2.38 0.04
CA LYS A 76 -2.41 -3.72 -0.03
C LYS A 76 -3.06 -4.60 -1.09
N LEU A 77 -4.38 -4.51 -1.29
CA LEU A 77 -5.09 -5.16 -2.40
C LEU A 77 -4.63 -4.64 -3.77
N LYS A 78 -4.51 -3.31 -3.93
CA LYS A 78 -4.01 -2.68 -5.16
C LYS A 78 -2.63 -3.22 -5.54
N LEU A 79 -1.70 -3.25 -4.57
CA LEU A 79 -0.35 -3.79 -4.79
C LEU A 79 -0.36 -5.29 -5.10
N LEU A 80 -1.24 -6.07 -4.45
CA LEU A 80 -1.35 -7.51 -4.67
C LEU A 80 -1.83 -7.83 -6.09
N VAL A 81 -2.82 -7.06 -6.59
CA VAL A 81 -3.31 -7.16 -7.96
C VAL A 81 -2.19 -6.83 -8.94
N GLU A 82 -1.47 -5.73 -8.75
CA GLU A 82 -0.36 -5.33 -9.63
C GLU A 82 0.76 -6.38 -9.68
N ILE A 83 1.11 -7.01 -8.55
CA ILE A 83 2.09 -8.11 -8.56
C ILE A 83 1.60 -9.31 -9.37
N ARG A 84 0.32 -9.69 -9.22
CA ARG A 84 -0.27 -10.81 -9.97
C ARG A 84 -0.34 -10.51 -11.47
N ASP A 85 -0.73 -9.29 -11.82
CA ASP A 85 -0.80 -8.84 -13.21
C ASP A 85 0.59 -8.84 -13.85
N LEU A 86 1.61 -8.33 -13.16
CA LEU A 86 3.01 -8.41 -13.61
C LEU A 86 3.44 -9.86 -13.88
N LYS A 87 3.13 -10.80 -12.97
CA LYS A 87 3.47 -12.22 -13.15
C LYS A 87 2.74 -12.85 -14.34
N ILE A 88 1.45 -12.56 -14.51
CA ILE A 88 0.63 -13.08 -15.63
C ILE A 88 1.17 -12.54 -16.95
N VAL A 89 1.40 -11.24 -17.03
CA VAL A 89 1.89 -10.58 -18.25
C VAL A 89 3.23 -11.14 -18.65
N ARG A 90 4.22 -11.21 -17.74
CA ARG A 90 5.53 -11.80 -18.04
C ARG A 90 5.44 -13.26 -18.50
N LYS A 91 4.53 -14.04 -17.92
CA LYS A 91 4.27 -15.41 -18.38
C LYS A 91 3.71 -15.43 -19.80
N ILE A 92 2.78 -14.55 -20.15
CA ILE A 92 2.22 -14.46 -21.51
C ILE A 92 3.29 -13.99 -22.50
N LEU A 93 4.05 -12.95 -22.15
CA LEU A 93 5.09 -12.38 -23.01
C LEU A 93 6.18 -13.40 -23.34
N THR A 94 6.62 -14.18 -22.34
CA THR A 94 7.59 -15.28 -22.53
C THR A 94 7.02 -16.43 -23.37
N LEU A 95 5.77 -16.84 -23.14
CA LEU A 95 5.12 -17.91 -23.92
C LEU A 95 4.88 -17.52 -25.38
N ARG A 96 4.52 -16.26 -25.65
CA ARG A 96 4.25 -15.74 -26.99
C ARG A 96 5.51 -15.34 -27.76
N ARG A 97 6.68 -15.35 -27.11
CA ARG A 97 7.97 -14.92 -27.69
C ARG A 97 7.87 -13.53 -28.35
N LEU A 98 7.23 -12.61 -27.65
CA LEU A 98 7.10 -11.23 -28.14
C LEU A 98 8.49 -10.57 -28.25
N PRO A 99 8.73 -9.75 -29.29
CA PRO A 99 9.92 -8.92 -29.38
C PRO A 99 10.11 -8.07 -28.12
N PHE A 100 11.36 -7.86 -27.73
CA PHE A 100 11.73 -7.12 -26.53
C PHE A 100 11.11 -5.72 -26.47
N ASP A 101 11.09 -5.00 -27.60
CA ASP A 101 10.52 -3.65 -27.71
C ASP A 101 9.04 -3.60 -27.32
N LEU A 102 8.26 -4.66 -27.61
CA LEU A 102 6.85 -4.73 -27.21
C LEU A 102 6.70 -5.05 -25.73
N VAL A 103 7.61 -5.85 -25.17
CA VAL A 103 7.64 -6.13 -23.73
C VAL A 103 7.91 -4.84 -22.94
N GLU A 104 8.89 -4.04 -23.38
CA GLU A 104 9.22 -2.76 -22.76
C GLU A 104 8.08 -1.74 -22.83
N LEU A 105 7.21 -1.82 -23.84
CA LEU A 105 6.03 -0.95 -23.95
C LEU A 105 4.85 -1.42 -23.08
N ILE A 106 4.66 -2.74 -22.94
CA ILE A 106 3.49 -3.31 -22.26
C ILE A 106 3.69 -3.34 -20.74
N GLU A 107 4.87 -3.74 -20.28
CA GLU A 107 5.13 -3.99 -18.86
C GLU A 107 4.94 -2.75 -17.96
N PRO A 108 5.36 -1.52 -18.37
CA PRO A 108 5.14 -0.32 -17.57
C PRO A 108 3.67 0.00 -17.32
N VAL A 109 2.78 -0.31 -18.27
CA VAL A 109 1.34 -0.01 -18.20
C VAL A 109 0.61 -0.89 -17.17
N MET A 110 1.22 -2.02 -16.80
CA MET A 110 0.64 -2.97 -15.83
C MET A 110 0.73 -2.49 -14.39
N VAL A 111 1.49 -1.42 -14.14
CA VAL A 111 1.65 -0.86 -12.80
C VAL A 111 1.18 0.57 -12.82
N ARG A 112 0.33 0.88 -11.84
CA ARG A 112 -0.22 2.21 -11.66
C ARG A 112 0.32 2.86 -10.40
N SER A 113 0.63 2.07 -9.38
CA SER A 113 1.26 2.57 -8.16
C SER A 113 2.74 2.90 -8.37
N PRO A 114 3.22 4.09 -7.98
CA PRO A 114 4.65 4.40 -7.91
C PRO A 114 5.44 3.41 -7.03
N LEU A 115 4.80 2.83 -6.02
CA LEU A 115 5.40 1.81 -5.14
C LEU A 115 5.74 0.53 -5.93
N SER A 116 4.88 0.16 -6.86
CA SER A 116 5.02 -1.03 -7.67
C SER A 116 6.01 -0.86 -8.83
N THR A 117 6.40 0.37 -9.17
CA THR A 117 7.48 0.61 -10.15
C THR A 117 8.79 -0.05 -9.69
N ARG A 118 9.03 -0.13 -8.38
CA ARG A 118 10.18 -0.87 -7.81
C ARG A 118 10.07 -2.38 -8.04
N LEU A 119 8.85 -2.91 -8.11
CA LEU A 119 8.56 -4.33 -8.33
C LEU A 119 8.74 -4.74 -9.80
N GLN A 120 8.53 -3.81 -10.75
CA GLN A 120 8.83 -4.07 -12.17
C GLN A 120 10.29 -4.46 -12.40
N LYS A 121 11.23 -3.92 -11.62
CA LYS A 121 12.65 -4.25 -11.77
C LYS A 121 13.00 -5.64 -11.20
N GLN A 122 12.08 -6.29 -10.50
CA GLN A 122 12.31 -7.57 -9.85
C GLN A 122 11.99 -8.74 -10.78
N SER A 123 12.70 -9.85 -10.63
CA SER A 123 12.38 -11.11 -11.33
C SER A 123 11.01 -11.68 -10.87
N PRO A 124 10.35 -12.53 -11.68
CA PRO A 124 9.13 -13.24 -11.25
C PRO A 124 9.29 -14.03 -9.94
N VAL A 125 10.49 -14.57 -9.68
CA VAL A 125 10.79 -15.35 -8.48
C VAL A 125 10.85 -14.46 -7.24
N SER A 126 11.47 -13.27 -7.35
CA SER A 126 11.52 -12.31 -6.26
C SER A 126 10.15 -11.73 -5.88
N LEU A 127 9.17 -11.77 -6.79
CA LEU A 127 7.80 -11.31 -6.52
C LEU A 127 7.00 -12.25 -5.60
N PHE A 128 7.42 -13.49 -5.38
CA PHE A 128 6.68 -14.42 -4.49
C PHE A 128 6.67 -13.96 -3.03
N LYS A 129 7.78 -13.39 -2.54
CA LYS A 129 7.88 -12.89 -1.15
C LYS A 129 6.91 -11.73 -0.88
N PRO A 130 6.92 -10.62 -1.64
CA PRO A 130 5.98 -9.53 -1.43
C PRO A 130 4.53 -9.96 -1.70
N GLU A 131 4.27 -10.85 -2.67
CA GLU A 131 2.91 -11.39 -2.89
C GLU A 131 2.39 -12.13 -1.65
N ARG A 132 3.19 -13.04 -1.07
CA ARG A 132 2.80 -13.79 0.12
C ARG A 132 2.62 -12.87 1.33
N ALA A 133 3.49 -11.87 1.50
CA ALA A 133 3.37 -10.90 2.58
C ALA A 133 2.05 -10.11 2.46
N LEU A 134 1.75 -9.58 1.27
CA LEU A 134 0.49 -8.86 1.03
C LEU A 134 -0.75 -9.75 1.24
N GLN A 135 -0.70 -11.03 0.85
CA GLN A 135 -1.79 -11.98 1.12
C GLN A 135 -2.02 -12.17 2.63
N GLY A 136 -0.94 -12.29 3.41
CA GLY A 136 -1.02 -12.39 4.87
C GLY A 136 -1.64 -11.13 5.48
N HIS A 137 -1.18 -9.95 5.06
CA HIS A 137 -1.69 -8.68 5.58
C HIS A 137 -3.15 -8.43 5.21
N VAL A 138 -3.56 -8.73 3.97
CA VAL A 138 -4.96 -8.61 3.53
C VAL A 138 -5.86 -9.48 4.39
N ARG A 139 -5.42 -10.71 4.69
CA ARG A 139 -6.16 -11.62 5.56
C ARG A 139 -6.30 -11.05 6.98
N MET A 140 -5.20 -10.62 7.59
CA MET A 140 -5.19 -10.05 8.94
C MET A 140 -6.10 -8.82 9.04
N LEU A 141 -6.01 -7.89 8.08
CA LEU A 141 -6.85 -6.69 8.06
C LEU A 141 -8.32 -7.02 7.82
N SER A 142 -8.64 -8.05 7.02
CA SER A 142 -10.02 -8.47 6.79
C SER A 142 -10.65 -9.16 7.99
N GLU A 143 -9.87 -9.92 8.77
CA GLU A 143 -10.33 -10.58 9.99
C GLU A 143 -10.61 -9.54 11.09
N ASN A 144 -9.78 -8.50 11.19
CA ASN A 144 -9.95 -7.43 12.18
C ASN A 144 -11.06 -6.42 11.82
N ALA A 145 -11.46 -6.32 10.55
CA ALA A 145 -12.53 -5.41 10.10
C ALA A 145 -13.95 -5.99 10.23
N LEU A 146 -14.11 -7.26 10.63
CA LEU A 146 -15.38 -7.97 10.74
C LEU A 146 -15.86 -8.17 12.19
N ILE A 147 -15.16 -7.59 13.17
CA ILE A 147 -15.49 -7.60 14.61
C ILE A 147 -16.01 -6.21 14.98
#